data_AF-A0A0N8VS80-F1
#
_entry.id   AF-A0A0N8VS80-F1
#
_cell.length_a   1.000
_cell.length_b   1.000
_cell.length_c   1.000
_cell.angle_alpha   90.00
_cell.angle_beta   90.00
_cell.angle_gamma   90.00
#
_symmetry.space_group_name_H-M   'P 1'
#
loop_
_entity.id
_entity.type
_entity.pdbx_description
1 polymer ?
#
loop_
_entity_poly.entity_id
_entity_poly.type
_entity_poly.pdbx_seq_one_letter_code
_entity_poly.pdbx_strand_id
1 'polypeptide(L)'
;MFDHPTYPEVTEWFATLGVDEVSYSVCAIDLTNEPIEYWFYKRNQLRPESLKLNLCVPANGNWCVDLSRHDKLFNVQWRPNDDLRVESQQLRYRKLIKWPHLYRLMDFPLLVAQLEQCLDVRFVRHADVNTRLLEPEALVRNPNIRQWLAPCADTLGWDRRMQSE
;
A
#
# COMPACT_ATOMS: atom_id res chain seq x y z
N MET A 1 18.86 -19.32 15.64
CA MET A 1 17.85 -19.35 14.57
C MET A 1 16.68 -18.55 15.11
N PHE A 2 16.49 -17.32 14.64
CA PHE A 2 15.39 -16.48 15.13
C PHE A 2 14.14 -16.88 14.35
N ASP A 3 13.37 -17.82 14.90
CA ASP A 3 12.00 -18.05 14.47
C ASP A 3 11.22 -16.77 14.79
N HIS A 4 11.08 -15.90 13.79
CA HIS A 4 10.12 -14.82 13.88
C HIS A 4 8.75 -15.47 13.71
N PRO A 5 7.80 -15.24 14.63
CA PRO A 5 6.46 -15.76 14.46
C PRO A 5 5.91 -15.16 13.17
N THR A 6 5.68 -16.01 12.18
CA THR A 6 4.90 -15.60 11.01
C THR A 6 3.53 -15.21 11.54
N TYR A 7 3.17 -13.93 11.41
CA TYR A 7 1.84 -13.48 11.80
C TYR A 7 0.83 -14.28 10.97
N PRO A 8 -0.10 -15.04 11.59
CA PRO A 8 -1.00 -15.95 10.89
C PRO A 8 -1.74 -15.28 9.73
N GLU A 9 -2.06 -14.00 9.88
CA GLU A 9 -2.71 -13.17 8.86
C GLU A 9 -1.86 -13.01 7.58
N VAL A 10 -0.54 -12.84 7.69
CA VAL A 10 0.33 -12.67 6.51
C VAL A 10 0.48 -13.99 5.76
N THR A 11 0.59 -15.11 6.47
CA THR A 11 0.58 -16.44 5.86
C THR A 11 -0.76 -16.70 5.15
N GLU A 12 -1.89 -16.39 5.80
CA GLU A 12 -3.22 -16.51 5.20
C GLU A 12 -3.36 -15.62 3.95
N TRP A 13 -2.82 -14.40 3.99
CA TRP A 13 -2.80 -13.49 2.86
C TRP A 13 -2.01 -14.05 1.67
N PHE A 14 -0.78 -14.51 1.88
CA PHE A 14 0.03 -15.16 0.83
C PHE A 14 -0.66 -16.41 0.26
N ALA A 15 -1.21 -17.26 1.14
CA ALA A 15 -1.93 -18.46 0.74
C ALA A 15 -3.18 -18.14 -0.09
N THR A 16 -3.97 -17.14 0.32
CA THR A 16 -5.16 -16.68 -0.41
C THR A 16 -4.79 -16.12 -1.80
N LEU A 17 -3.64 -15.47 -1.91
CA LEU A 17 -3.12 -14.96 -3.17
C LEU A 17 -2.43 -16.03 -4.02
N GLY A 18 -2.26 -17.26 -3.51
CA GLY A 18 -1.55 -18.33 -4.21
C GLY A 18 -0.09 -17.98 -4.47
N VAL A 19 0.55 -17.30 -3.51
CA VAL A 19 1.97 -16.94 -3.55
C VAL A 19 2.67 -17.75 -2.48
N ASP A 20 3.71 -18.48 -2.86
CA ASP A 20 4.50 -19.25 -1.91
C ASP A 20 5.16 -18.32 -0.89
N GLU A 21 4.97 -18.63 0.39
CA GLU A 21 5.62 -17.89 1.45
C GLU A 21 7.13 -18.16 1.41
N VAL A 22 7.91 -17.12 1.13
CA VAL A 22 9.38 -17.21 1.13
C VAL A 22 9.90 -16.55 2.40
N SER A 23 10.69 -17.28 3.19
CA SER A 23 11.35 -16.72 4.37
C SER A 23 12.14 -15.48 4.00
N TYR A 24 12.04 -14.45 4.84
CA TYR A 24 12.71 -13.15 4.62
C TYR A 24 12.21 -12.33 3.43
N SER A 25 11.15 -12.77 2.75
CA SER A 25 10.55 -11.97 1.69
C SER A 25 9.97 -10.67 2.22
N VAL A 26 9.96 -9.66 1.35
CA VAL A 26 9.24 -8.41 1.57
C VAL A 26 8.37 -8.19 0.36
N CYS A 27 7.11 -7.84 0.59
CA CYS A 27 6.19 -7.41 -0.46
C CYS A 27 5.70 -6.00 -0.13
N ALA A 28 5.69 -5.12 -1.12
CA ALA A 28 5.16 -3.77 -0.98
C ALA A 28 4.32 -3.41 -2.21
N ILE A 29 3.24 -2.68 -1.98
CA ILE A 29 2.31 -2.23 -3.01
C ILE A 29 2.12 -0.72 -2.84
N ASP A 30 2.46 0.03 -3.88
CA ASP A 30 2.33 1.48 -3.92
C ASP A 30 1.12 1.90 -4.76
N LEU A 31 0.29 2.79 -4.21
CA LEU A 31 -0.77 3.52 -4.90
C LEU A 31 -0.51 5.02 -4.72
N THR A 32 -0.71 5.81 -5.77
CA THR A 32 -0.46 7.25 -5.74
C THR A 32 -1.56 8.02 -6.47
N ASN A 33 -1.81 9.28 -6.09
CA ASN A 33 -2.77 10.14 -6.80
C ASN A 33 -2.13 10.98 -7.92
N GLU A 34 -0.86 10.72 -8.20
CA GLU A 34 -0.05 11.26 -9.29
C GLU A 34 0.60 10.09 -10.02
N PRO A 35 1.14 10.28 -11.24
CA PRO A 35 2.00 9.26 -11.85
C PRO A 35 3.12 8.81 -10.91
N ILE A 36 3.33 7.50 -10.79
CA ILE A 36 4.30 6.91 -9.86
C ILE A 36 5.72 7.46 -10.08
N GLU A 37 6.07 7.75 -11.33
CA GLU A 37 7.35 8.33 -11.73
C GLU A 37 7.64 9.67 -11.03
N TYR A 38 6.61 10.43 -10.63
CA TYR A 38 6.79 11.68 -9.90
C TYR A 38 7.32 11.43 -8.49
N TRP A 39 6.92 10.33 -7.86
CA TRP A 39 7.41 9.96 -6.53
C TRP A 39 8.85 9.46 -6.52
N PHE A 40 9.32 8.90 -7.64
CA PHE A 40 10.64 8.26 -7.73
C PHE A 40 11.69 9.06 -8.50
N TYR A 41 11.34 9.64 -9.65
CA TYR A 41 12.31 10.25 -10.57
C TYR A 41 12.00 11.70 -10.94
N LYS A 42 10.75 12.16 -10.78
CA LYS A 42 10.30 13.52 -11.14
C LYS A 42 9.66 14.25 -9.95
N ARG A 43 10.32 14.23 -8.78
CA ARG A 43 9.77 14.76 -7.52
C ARG A 43 9.39 16.23 -7.54
N ASN A 44 10.05 17.02 -8.39
CA ASN A 44 9.70 18.43 -8.62
C ASN A 44 8.34 18.64 -9.31
N GLN A 45 7.71 17.57 -9.83
CA GLN A 45 6.39 17.61 -10.44
C GLN A 45 5.27 17.25 -9.45
N LEU A 46 5.61 16.85 -8.22
CA LEU A 46 4.61 16.60 -7.18
C LEU A 46 4.00 17.92 -6.71
N ARG A 47 2.68 17.91 -6.57
CA ARG A 47 1.94 18.97 -5.91
C ARG A 47 2.06 18.79 -4.38
N PRO A 48 1.92 19.85 -3.58
CA PRO A 48 1.92 19.74 -2.12
C PRO A 48 0.93 18.67 -1.60
N GLU A 49 -0.25 18.59 -2.22
CA GLU A 49 -1.33 17.66 -1.89
C GLU A 49 -1.19 16.26 -2.50
N SER A 50 -0.10 15.96 -3.21
CA SER A 50 0.14 14.62 -3.74
C SER A 50 0.24 13.61 -2.60
N LEU A 51 -0.39 12.46 -2.78
CA LEU A 51 -0.51 11.37 -1.82
C LEU A 51 0.16 10.10 -2.35
N LYS A 52 0.80 9.38 -1.44
CA LYS A 52 1.31 8.04 -1.64
C LYS A 52 0.80 7.13 -0.54
N LEU A 53 0.13 6.05 -0.93
CA LEU A 53 -0.30 4.96 -0.06
C LEU A 53 0.60 3.75 -0.32
N ASN A 54 1.30 3.28 0.70
CA ASN A 54 2.19 2.13 0.63
C ASN A 54 1.70 1.05 1.58
N LEU A 55 1.33 -0.11 1.06
CA LEU A 55 1.25 -1.34 1.85
C LEU A 55 2.63 -1.99 1.86
N CYS A 56 3.14 -2.33 3.03
CA CYS A 56 4.40 -3.06 3.21
C CYS A 56 4.16 -4.28 4.11
N VAL A 57 4.54 -5.46 3.63
CA VAL A 57 4.50 -6.74 4.33
C VAL A 57 5.96 -7.20 4.49
N PRO A 58 6.61 -6.86 5.62
CA PRO A 58 7.96 -7.30 5.89
C PRO A 58 8.02 -8.77 6.32
N ALA A 59 9.22 -9.34 6.23
CA ALA A 59 9.53 -10.72 6.61
C ALA A 59 9.08 -11.16 8.01
N ASN A 60 8.97 -10.22 8.96
CA ASN A 60 8.55 -10.52 10.33
C ASN A 60 7.02 -10.49 10.52
N GLY A 61 6.25 -10.35 9.43
CA GLY A 61 4.79 -10.36 9.44
C GLY A 61 4.12 -9.09 9.97
N ASN A 62 4.87 -8.10 10.44
CA ASN A 62 4.32 -6.83 10.92
C ASN A 62 4.00 -5.91 9.74
N TRP A 63 2.91 -6.18 9.04
CA TRP A 63 2.49 -5.35 7.93
C TRP A 63 2.17 -3.92 8.38
N CYS A 64 2.31 -2.98 7.46
CA CYS A 64 2.02 -1.57 7.70
C CYS A 64 1.47 -0.97 6.40
N VAL A 65 0.36 -0.25 6.51
CA VAL A 65 -0.11 0.63 5.43
C VAL A 65 0.23 2.06 5.83
N ASP A 66 0.98 2.77 5.00
CA ASP A 66 1.40 4.16 5.23
C ASP A 66 0.79 5.07 4.15
N LEU A 67 0.01 6.06 4.57
CA LEU A 67 -0.45 7.15 3.73
C LEU A 67 0.36 8.40 4.06
N SER A 68 1.13 8.85 3.08
CA SER A 68 1.96 10.05 3.17
C SER A 68 1.51 11.12 2.19
N ARG A 69 1.54 12.37 2.63
CA ARG A 69 1.36 13.55 1.77
C ARG A 69 2.70 14.21 1.49
N HIS A 70 2.90 14.68 0.26
CA HIS A 70 4.19 15.17 -0.22
C HIS A 70 4.76 16.33 0.63
N ASP A 71 3.91 17.30 0.99
CA ASP A 71 4.27 18.44 1.85
C ASP A 71 4.41 18.10 3.34
N LYS A 72 4.28 16.82 3.71
CA LYS A 72 4.35 16.32 5.10
C LYS A 72 3.29 16.92 6.02
N LEU A 73 2.19 17.44 5.48
CA LEU A 73 1.11 18.00 6.30
C LEU A 73 0.49 16.96 7.24
N PHE A 74 0.47 15.70 6.81
CA PHE A 74 0.11 14.56 7.64
C PHE A 74 0.80 13.27 7.16
N ASN A 75 0.85 12.31 8.06
CA ASN A 75 1.13 10.90 7.78
C ASN A 75 0.13 10.04 8.59
N VAL A 76 -0.38 8.98 7.97
CA VAL A 76 -1.31 8.04 8.61
C VAL A 76 -0.81 6.63 8.41
N GLN A 77 -0.82 5.83 9.48
CA GLN A 77 -0.39 4.44 9.44
C GLN A 77 -1.46 3.53 10.01
N TRP A 78 -1.71 2.42 9.31
CA TRP A 78 -2.49 1.29 9.79
C TRP A 78 -1.58 0.10 10.00
N ARG A 79 -1.74 -0.55 11.14
CA ARG A 79 -0.93 -1.69 11.58
C ARG A 79 -1.84 -2.79 12.14
N PRO A 80 -1.33 -4.03 12.29
CA PRO A 80 -2.05 -5.11 12.93
C PRO A 80 -2.68 -4.70 14.28
N ASN A 81 -3.79 -5.35 14.63
CA ASN A 81 -4.57 -5.10 15.85
C ASN A 81 -5.28 -3.74 15.90
N ASP A 82 -5.69 -3.20 14.74
CA ASP A 82 -6.39 -1.91 14.63
C ASP A 82 -5.58 -0.72 15.19
N ASP A 83 -4.24 -0.79 15.10
CA ASP A 83 -3.35 0.30 15.51
C ASP A 83 -3.28 1.35 14.39
N LEU A 84 -4.20 2.31 14.45
CA LEU A 84 -4.24 3.51 13.62
C LEU A 84 -3.44 4.65 14.26
N ARG A 85 -2.44 5.15 13.54
CA ARG A 85 -1.61 6.28 13.96
C ARG A 85 -1.75 7.43 12.98
N VAL A 86 -2.02 8.63 13.50
CA VAL A 86 -2.17 9.86 12.71
C VAL A 86 -1.20 10.91 13.22
N GLU A 87 -0.23 11.27 12.40
CA GLU A 87 0.75 12.32 12.66
C GLU A 87 0.41 13.55 11.83
N SER A 88 0.11 14.68 12.49
CA SER A 88 -0.09 15.98 11.83
C SER A 88 0.02 17.12 12.83
N GLN A 89 0.38 18.32 12.38
CA GLN A 89 0.29 19.53 13.19
C GLN A 89 -1.10 20.18 13.15
N GLN A 90 -1.95 19.83 12.17
CA GLN A 90 -3.27 20.46 12.05
C GLN A 90 -4.35 19.63 12.73
N LEU A 91 -5.22 20.31 13.50
CA LEU A 91 -6.34 19.70 14.21
C LEU A 91 -7.30 18.96 13.27
N ARG A 92 -7.48 19.48 12.05
CA ARG A 92 -8.33 18.88 11.00
C ARG A 92 -7.97 17.41 10.78
N TYR A 93 -6.70 17.12 10.48
CA TYR A 93 -6.25 15.76 10.20
C TYR A 93 -6.26 14.88 11.44
N ARG A 94 -6.00 15.43 12.63
CA ARG A 94 -5.96 14.62 13.87
C ARG A 94 -7.33 14.26 14.44
N LYS A 95 -8.34 15.12 14.27
CA LYS A 95 -9.62 14.98 14.99
C LYS A 95 -10.88 15.10 14.15
N LEU A 96 -10.82 15.78 13.00
CA LEU A 96 -12.02 16.07 12.20
C LEU A 96 -12.21 15.07 11.07
N ILE A 97 -11.12 14.54 10.51
CA ILE A 97 -11.20 13.47 9.53
C ILE A 97 -11.53 12.16 10.27
N LYS A 98 -12.58 11.50 9.80
CA LYS A 98 -12.92 10.13 10.21
C LYS A 98 -12.06 9.18 9.37
N TRP A 99 -10.88 8.87 9.88
CA TRP A 99 -10.00 7.92 9.23
C TRP A 99 -10.65 6.52 9.23
N PRO A 100 -10.66 5.82 8.08
CA PRO A 100 -11.11 4.45 8.04
C PRO A 100 -10.23 3.54 8.91
N HIS A 101 -10.82 2.47 9.42
CA HIS A 101 -10.10 1.41 10.12
C HIS A 101 -9.70 0.31 9.13
N LEU A 102 -8.56 -0.33 9.37
CA LEU A 102 -8.10 -1.48 8.60
C LEU A 102 -7.84 -2.63 9.57
N TYR A 103 -8.85 -3.49 9.73
CA TYR A 103 -8.78 -4.63 10.65
C TYR A 103 -7.99 -5.80 10.07
N ARG A 104 -8.02 -5.98 8.75
CA ARG A 104 -7.37 -7.08 8.07
C ARG A 104 -6.64 -6.62 6.82
N LEU A 105 -5.50 -7.22 6.54
CA LEU A 105 -4.68 -6.99 5.35
C LEU A 105 -5.47 -7.22 4.06
N MET A 106 -6.34 -8.24 4.03
CA MET A 106 -7.21 -8.52 2.89
C MET A 106 -8.18 -7.38 2.55
N ASP A 107 -8.49 -6.51 3.50
CA ASP A 107 -9.42 -5.37 3.31
C ASP A 107 -8.70 -4.12 2.76
N PHE A 108 -7.41 -4.19 2.44
CA PHE A 108 -6.64 -3.07 1.87
C PHE A 108 -7.31 -2.39 0.65
N PRO A 109 -7.86 -3.11 -0.35
CA PRO A 109 -8.55 -2.45 -1.47
C PRO A 109 -9.77 -1.62 -1.03
N LEU A 110 -10.49 -2.06 0.01
CA LEU A 110 -11.61 -1.31 0.58
C LEU A 110 -11.13 -0.04 1.29
N LEU A 111 -10.01 -0.11 2.00
CA LEU A 111 -9.37 1.06 2.61
C LEU A 111 -9.10 2.15 1.57
N VAL A 112 -8.62 1.80 0.38
CA VAL A 112 -8.35 2.78 -0.70
C VAL A 112 -9.62 3.56 -1.05
N ALA A 113 -10.73 2.86 -1.31
CA ALA A 113 -12.00 3.51 -1.66
C ALA A 113 -12.52 4.42 -0.53
N GLN A 114 -12.35 4.01 0.72
CA GLN A 114 -12.72 4.83 1.88
C GLN A 114 -11.85 6.07 2.02
N LEU A 115 -10.55 5.96 1.70
CA LEU A 115 -9.62 7.09 1.70
C LEU A 115 -9.95 8.10 0.60
N GLU A 116 -10.29 7.65 -0.60
CA GLU A 116 -10.76 8.52 -1.69
C GLU A 116 -11.97 9.34 -1.27
N GLN A 117 -12.94 8.71 -0.60
CA GLN A 117 -14.15 9.37 -0.11
C GLN A 117 -13.86 10.35 1.04
N CYS A 118 -13.04 9.97 2.03
CA CYS A 118 -12.84 10.80 3.22
C CYS A 118 -11.89 11.99 2.98
N LEU A 119 -11.00 11.88 1.99
CA LEU A 119 -10.07 12.93 1.60
C LEU A 119 -10.53 13.73 0.38
N ASP A 120 -11.59 13.28 -0.32
CA ASP A 120 -12.06 13.85 -1.59
C ASP A 120 -10.94 13.87 -2.65
N VAL A 121 -10.32 12.71 -2.86
CA VAL A 121 -9.20 12.49 -3.80
C VAL A 121 -9.47 11.25 -4.64
N ARG A 122 -8.66 11.04 -5.69
CA ARG A 122 -8.64 9.78 -6.45
C ARG A 122 -7.22 9.30 -6.63
N PHE A 123 -6.98 8.02 -6.37
CA PHE A 123 -5.73 7.38 -6.74
C PHE A 123 -5.73 7.04 -8.23
N VAL A 124 -4.54 7.04 -8.84
CA VAL A 124 -4.35 6.46 -10.16
C VAL A 124 -4.68 4.97 -10.06
N ARG A 125 -5.45 4.45 -11.03
CA ARG A 125 -5.83 3.02 -11.09
C ARG A 125 -4.66 2.14 -11.57
N HIS A 126 -3.50 2.34 -10.97
CA HIS A 126 -2.25 1.63 -11.20
C HIS A 126 -1.59 1.36 -9.84
N ALA A 127 -1.24 0.10 -9.57
CA ALA A 127 -0.49 -0.26 -8.37
C ALA A 127 0.89 -0.82 -8.72
N ASP A 128 1.92 -0.33 -8.03
CA ASP A 128 3.30 -0.79 -8.22
C ASP A 128 3.69 -1.80 -7.16
N VAL A 129 4.00 -3.01 -7.60
CA VAL A 129 4.44 -4.12 -6.75
C VAL A 129 5.96 -4.11 -6.66
N ASN A 130 6.47 -3.98 -5.44
CA ASN A 130 7.90 -3.99 -5.14
C ASN A 130 8.18 -5.15 -4.19
N THR A 131 9.16 -5.98 -4.51
CA THR A 131 9.48 -7.14 -3.66
C THR A 131 10.96 -7.32 -3.42
N ARG A 132 11.26 -8.10 -2.38
CA ARG A 132 12.59 -8.65 -2.10
C ARG A 132 12.43 -10.16 -1.91
N LEU A 133 13.28 -10.94 -2.60
CA LEU A 133 13.26 -12.42 -2.60
C LEU A 133 11.99 -13.07 -3.19
N LEU A 134 11.12 -12.27 -3.82
CA LEU A 134 10.01 -12.74 -4.66
C LEU A 134 10.20 -12.14 -6.05
N GLU A 135 9.82 -12.87 -7.09
CA GLU A 135 9.86 -12.38 -8.47
C GLU A 135 8.71 -11.40 -8.72
N PRO A 136 8.98 -10.09 -8.87
CA PRO A 136 7.91 -9.10 -8.95
C PRO A 136 7.11 -9.23 -10.24
N GLU A 137 7.73 -9.68 -11.34
CA GLU A 137 7.06 -9.98 -12.61
C GLU A 137 6.00 -11.10 -12.46
N ALA A 138 6.29 -12.12 -11.64
CA ALA A 138 5.35 -13.20 -11.36
C ALA A 138 4.15 -12.69 -10.54
N LEU A 139 4.38 -11.79 -9.59
CA LEU A 139 3.33 -11.23 -8.75
C LEU A 139 2.38 -10.31 -9.53
N VAL A 140 2.90 -9.45 -10.41
CA VAL A 140 2.03 -8.61 -11.24
C VAL A 140 1.23 -9.42 -12.26
N ARG A 141 1.66 -10.64 -12.62
CA ARG A 141 0.93 -11.55 -13.49
C ARG A 141 -0.01 -12.49 -12.73
N ASN A 142 0.07 -12.52 -11.40
CA ASN A 142 -0.76 -13.39 -10.58
C ASN A 142 -2.24 -12.95 -10.65
N PRO A 143 -3.17 -13.84 -11.08
CA PRO A 143 -4.57 -13.49 -11.25
C PRO A 143 -5.28 -13.17 -9.92
N ASN A 144 -4.88 -13.81 -8.82
CA ASN A 144 -5.47 -13.56 -7.50
C ASN A 144 -5.07 -12.17 -6.98
N ILE A 145 -3.81 -11.75 -7.20
CA ILE A 145 -3.36 -10.39 -6.86
C ILE A 145 -4.13 -9.35 -7.69
N ARG A 146 -4.28 -9.60 -9.00
CA ARG A 146 -5.07 -8.73 -9.88
C ARG A 146 -6.53 -8.63 -9.43
N GLN A 147 -7.17 -9.76 -9.13
CA GLN A 147 -8.55 -9.78 -8.67
C GLN A 147 -8.72 -9.07 -7.32
N TRP A 148 -7.78 -9.29 -6.40
CA TRP A 148 -7.79 -8.63 -5.10
C TRP A 148 -7.63 -7.11 -5.22
N LEU A 149 -6.72 -6.62 -6.08
CA LEU A 149 -6.50 -5.18 -6.28
C LEU A 149 -7.49 -4.53 -7.27
N ALA A 150 -8.28 -5.30 -8.03
CA ALA A 150 -9.24 -4.78 -9.02
C ALA A 150 -10.15 -3.63 -8.52
N PRO A 151 -10.60 -3.59 -7.24
CA PRO A 151 -11.37 -2.46 -6.75
C PRO A 151 -10.62 -1.11 -6.84
N CYS A 152 -9.29 -1.11 -6.64
CA CYS A 152 -8.47 0.10 -6.57
C CYS A 152 -7.43 0.27 -7.69
N ALA A 153 -7.14 -0.76 -8.48
CA ALA A 153 -6.17 -0.72 -9.57
C ALA A 153 -6.64 -1.54 -10.78
N ASP A 154 -6.49 -0.99 -11.98
CA ASP A 154 -6.76 -1.69 -13.25
C ASP A 154 -5.47 -2.32 -13.82
N THR A 155 -4.33 -1.70 -13.52
CA THR A 155 -3.02 -2.10 -14.02
C THR A 155 -2.03 -2.31 -12.88
N LEU A 156 -1.05 -3.19 -13.11
CA LEU A 156 0.00 -3.51 -12.14
C LEU A 156 1.37 -3.31 -12.77
N GLY A 157 2.22 -2.56 -12.08
CA GLY A 157 3.62 -2.30 -12.42
C GLY A 157 4.57 -2.97 -11.44
N TRP A 158 5.84 -3.06 -11.83
CA TRP A 158 6.91 -3.55 -10.95
C TRP A 158 8.27 -2.88 -11.22
N ASP A 159 8.46 -2.38 -12.44
CA ASP A 159 9.46 -1.38 -12.73
C ASP A 159 8.81 -0.01 -12.51
N ARG A 160 9.42 0.85 -11.69
CA ARG A 160 8.92 2.20 -11.34
C ARG A 160 8.90 3.16 -12.53
N ARG A 161 9.18 2.65 -13.72
CA ARG A 161 9.00 3.26 -15.03
C ARG A 161 7.71 2.68 -15.58
N MET A 162 6.69 3.52 -15.83
CA MET A 162 5.48 3.05 -16.52
C MET A 162 5.91 2.35 -17.81
N GLN A 163 5.70 1.05 -17.88
CA GLN A 163 5.85 0.31 -19.13
C GLN A 163 4.71 0.81 -20.02
N SER A 164 5.07 1.47 -21.11
CA SER A 164 4.12 1.84 -22.16
C SER A 164 3.52 0.53 -22.69
N GLU A 165 2.19 0.43 -22.72
CA GLU A 165 1.49 -0.64 -23.45
C GLU A 165 1.89 -0.66 -24.93
#